data_AF-A0A3G9IHD8-F1
#
_entry.id   AF-A0A3G9IHD8-F1
#
_cell.length_a   1.000
_cell.length_b   1.000
_cell.length_c   1.000
_cell.angle_alpha   90.00
_cell.angle_beta   90.00
_cell.angle_gamma   90.00
#
_symmetry.space_group_name_H-M   'P 1'
#
loop_
_entity.id
_entity.type
_entity.pdbx_description
1 polymer ?
#
loop_
_entity_poly.entity_id
_entity_poly.type
_entity_poly.pdbx_seq_one_letter_code
_entity_poly.pdbx_strand_id
1 'polypeptide(L)'
;MPDDAPELPEGIDPSLWIRTAGCGWADYLFGNPHTFPGRMHAYCPHQRRNFAVSMSEVLDASTEARYWIVGYLHGNEPERPEGGDEDRRWLSDREAFHAGGDWPR
;
A
#
# COMPACT_ATOMS: atom_id res chain seq x y z
N MET A 1 -14.99 -27.48 -2.28
CA MET A 1 -15.76 -26.25 -1.98
C MET A 1 -15.77 -25.49 -3.29
N PRO A 2 -16.93 -25.10 -3.86
CA PRO A 2 -16.90 -24.41 -5.15
C PRO A 2 -16.19 -23.06 -4.99
N ASP A 3 -15.23 -22.85 -5.88
CA ASP A 3 -14.39 -21.67 -6.07
C ASP A 3 -15.19 -20.47 -6.60
N ASP A 4 -16.06 -19.88 -5.77
CA ASP A 4 -16.62 -18.56 -6.09
C ASP A 4 -15.58 -17.48 -5.72
N ALA A 5 -14.45 -17.49 -6.43
CA ALA A 5 -13.54 -16.35 -6.41
C ALA A 5 -14.34 -15.14 -6.96
N PRO A 6 -14.35 -13.99 -6.26
CA PRO A 6 -15.08 -12.82 -6.73
C PRO A 6 -14.57 -12.44 -8.14
N GLU A 7 -15.50 -12.15 -9.05
CA GLU A 7 -15.15 -11.69 -10.40
C GLU A 7 -14.47 -10.32 -10.28
N LEU A 8 -13.16 -10.28 -10.56
CA LEU A 8 -12.37 -9.07 -10.43
C LEU A 8 -12.38 -8.28 -11.74
N PRO A 9 -12.43 -6.94 -11.67
CA PRO A 9 -12.21 -6.07 -12.84
C PRO A 9 -10.88 -6.36 -13.55
N GLU A 10 -10.83 -6.07 -14.85
CA GLU A 10 -9.60 -6.17 -15.65
C GLU A 10 -8.49 -5.29 -15.05
N GLY A 11 -7.28 -5.84 -14.97
CA GLY A 11 -6.11 -5.16 -14.40
C GLY A 11 -5.93 -5.32 -12.90
N ILE A 12 -6.86 -6.00 -12.20
CA ILE A 12 -6.68 -6.38 -10.80
C ILE A 12 -6.12 -7.80 -10.74
N ASP A 13 -4.94 -7.93 -10.13
CA ASP A 13 -4.29 -9.22 -9.92
C ASP A 13 -4.76 -9.84 -8.59
N PRO A 14 -5.42 -11.02 -8.61
CA PRO A 14 -5.87 -11.70 -7.40
C PRO A 14 -4.72 -12.12 -6.46
N SER A 15 -3.48 -12.21 -6.97
CA SER A 15 -2.31 -12.52 -6.14
C SER A 15 -1.92 -11.35 -5.24
N LEU A 16 -2.31 -10.11 -5.56
CA LEU A 16 -1.99 -8.91 -4.79
C LEU A 16 -3.03 -8.62 -3.68
N TRP A 17 -3.47 -9.66 -2.98
CA TRP A 17 -4.47 -9.50 -1.93
C TRP A 17 -3.89 -8.96 -0.62
N ILE A 18 -4.68 -8.11 0.04
CA ILE A 18 -4.45 -7.56 1.37
C ILE A 18 -5.71 -7.70 2.23
N ARG A 19 -5.57 -7.58 3.55
CA ARG A 19 -6.69 -7.44 4.48
C ARG A 19 -6.58 -6.11 5.21
N THR A 20 -7.69 -5.39 5.25
CA THR A 20 -7.83 -4.14 5.99
C THR A 20 -8.94 -4.26 7.03
N ALA A 21 -8.88 -3.43 8.08
CA ALA A 21 -9.94 -3.41 9.11
C ALA A 21 -11.32 -3.01 8.55
N GLY A 22 -11.36 -2.29 7.41
CA GLY A 22 -12.58 -1.67 6.89
C GLY A 22 -13.48 -2.57 6.03
N CYS A 23 -12.92 -3.54 5.30
CA CYS A 23 -13.69 -4.47 4.45
C CYS A 23 -13.90 -5.82 5.17
N GLY A 24 -12.97 -6.26 6.04
CA GLY A 24 -13.06 -7.54 6.78
C GLY A 24 -12.82 -8.79 5.92
N TRP A 25 -12.61 -8.60 4.62
CA TRP A 25 -12.31 -9.61 3.61
C TRP A 25 -11.06 -9.21 2.82
N ALA A 26 -10.68 -10.01 1.81
CA ALA A 26 -9.59 -9.67 0.92
C ALA A 26 -9.95 -8.46 0.02
N ASP A 27 -9.07 -7.47 0.06
CA ASP A 27 -8.98 -6.35 -0.89
C ASP A 27 -7.77 -6.58 -1.81
N TYR A 28 -7.66 -5.87 -2.93
CA TYR A 28 -6.59 -6.10 -3.92
C TYR A 28 -5.88 -4.82 -4.30
N LEU A 29 -4.54 -4.82 -4.22
CA LEU A 29 -3.71 -3.71 -4.64
C LEU A 29 -3.65 -3.62 -6.16
N PHE A 30 -3.71 -2.40 -6.70
CA PHE A 30 -3.63 -2.20 -8.15
C PHE A 30 -2.98 -0.89 -8.61
N GLY A 31 -2.54 0.01 -7.73
CA GLY A 31 -1.83 1.21 -8.19
C GLY A 31 -1.59 2.33 -7.18
N ASN A 32 -1.36 3.53 -7.71
CA ASN A 32 -1.09 4.77 -6.96
C ASN A 32 -2.33 5.70 -7.00
N PRO A 33 -2.85 6.19 -5.86
CA PRO A 33 -3.97 7.12 -5.83
C PRO A 33 -3.59 8.57 -6.17
N HIS A 34 -2.31 8.86 -6.42
CA HIS A 34 -1.72 10.16 -6.81
C HIS A 34 -2.01 11.35 -5.90
N THR A 35 -2.58 11.10 -4.71
CA THR A 35 -3.06 12.15 -3.79
C THR A 35 -2.20 12.30 -2.55
N PHE A 36 -1.61 11.20 -2.05
CA PHE A 36 -0.76 11.20 -0.86
C PHE A 36 0.43 10.25 -1.07
N PRO A 37 1.68 10.69 -0.84
CA PRO A 37 2.85 9.82 -0.90
C PRO A 37 2.68 8.62 0.04
N GLY A 38 3.03 7.43 -0.46
CA GLY A 38 2.97 6.16 0.28
C GLY A 38 1.60 5.52 0.44
N ARG A 39 0.51 6.25 0.14
CA ARG A 39 -0.81 5.61 0.02
C ARG A 39 -0.89 4.81 -1.26
N MET A 40 -1.51 3.64 -1.17
CA MET A 40 -1.68 2.67 -2.25
C MET A 40 -3.15 2.56 -2.62
N HIS A 41 -3.43 2.26 -3.88
CA HIS A 41 -4.79 2.10 -4.39
C HIS A 41 -5.20 0.64 -4.28
N ALA A 42 -6.33 0.38 -3.62
CA ALA A 42 -6.87 -0.95 -3.40
C ALA A 42 -8.35 -1.02 -3.81
N TYR A 43 -8.79 -2.22 -4.20
CA TYR A 43 -10.17 -2.54 -4.57
C TYR A 43 -10.79 -3.50 -3.57
N CYS A 44 -11.95 -3.14 -2.98
CA CYS A 44 -12.77 -4.03 -2.15
C CYS A 44 -13.89 -4.59 -3.04
N PRO A 45 -13.87 -5.89 -3.40
CA PRO A 45 -14.89 -6.47 -4.28
C PRO A 45 -16.27 -6.49 -3.64
N HIS A 46 -16.35 -6.61 -2.31
CA HIS A 46 -17.60 -6.65 -1.54
C HIS A 46 -18.39 -5.33 -1.65
N GLN A 47 -17.68 -4.21 -1.65
CA GLN A 47 -18.27 -2.88 -1.76
C GLN A 47 -18.19 -2.33 -3.19
N ARG A 48 -17.58 -3.08 -4.12
CA ARG A 48 -17.34 -2.71 -5.51
C ARG A 48 -16.75 -1.31 -5.67
N ARG A 49 -15.78 -0.96 -4.81
CA ARG A 49 -15.19 0.38 -4.76
C ARG A 49 -13.68 0.34 -4.64
N ASN A 50 -13.04 1.39 -5.16
CA ASN A 50 -11.64 1.65 -4.94
C ASN A 50 -11.46 2.54 -3.70
N PHE A 51 -10.33 2.40 -3.01
CA PHE A 51 -9.97 3.23 -1.87
C PHE A 51 -8.45 3.32 -1.72
N ALA A 52 -7.99 4.35 -1.01
CA ALA A 52 -6.58 4.53 -0.70
C ALA A 52 -6.26 3.93 0.67
N VAL A 53 -5.18 3.15 0.76
CA VAL A 53 -4.73 2.43 1.96
C VAL A 53 -3.26 2.74 2.25
N SER A 54 -2.91 2.97 3.51
CA SER A 54 -1.52 3.08 3.97
C SER A 54 -1.00 1.71 4.45
N MET A 55 0.32 1.57 4.59
CA MET A 55 0.92 0.33 5.12
C MET A 55 0.43 0.02 6.54
N SER A 56 0.21 1.05 7.36
CA SER A 56 -0.31 0.90 8.73
C SER A 56 -1.73 0.32 8.81
N GLU A 57 -2.50 0.43 7.73
CA GLU A 57 -3.88 -0.07 7.64
C GLU A 57 -3.95 -1.52 7.11
N VAL A 58 -2.82 -2.08 6.65
CA VAL A 58 -2.70 -3.46 6.16
C VAL A 58 -2.47 -4.41 7.33
N LEU A 59 -3.46 -5.27 7.60
CA LEU A 59 -3.42 -6.25 8.70
C LEU A 59 -2.79 -7.58 8.28
N ASP A 60 -2.98 -7.96 7.03
CA ASP A 60 -2.41 -9.16 6.42
C ASP A 60 -2.30 -8.96 4.91
N ALA A 61 -1.42 -9.70 4.27
CA ALA A 61 -1.14 -9.59 2.85
C ALA A 61 -0.49 -10.87 2.32
N SER A 62 -0.73 -11.15 1.04
CA SER A 62 -0.01 -12.17 0.29
C SER A 62 1.49 -11.88 0.23
N THR A 63 2.28 -12.87 -0.15
CA THR A 63 3.72 -12.70 -0.36
C THR A 63 3.99 -11.69 -1.48
N GLU A 64 3.25 -11.79 -2.58
CA GLU A 64 3.31 -10.94 -3.75
C GLU A 64 2.96 -9.49 -3.40
N ALA A 65 1.88 -9.29 -2.63
CA ALA A 65 1.46 -7.99 -2.14
C ALA A 65 2.53 -7.38 -1.23
N ARG A 66 3.14 -8.15 -0.32
CA ARG A 66 4.22 -7.64 0.54
C ARG A 66 5.41 -7.12 -0.27
N TYR A 67 5.86 -7.87 -1.28
CA TYR A 67 6.96 -7.41 -2.14
C TYR A 67 6.57 -6.19 -2.97
N TRP A 68 5.33 -6.16 -3.49
CA TRP A 68 4.81 -5.01 -4.21
C TRP A 68 4.79 -3.76 -3.32
N ILE A 69 4.29 -3.86 -2.08
CA ILE A 69 4.22 -2.76 -1.12
C ILE A 69 5.63 -2.21 -0.83
N VAL A 70 6.59 -3.08 -0.57
CA VAL A 70 7.99 -2.67 -0.32
C VAL A 70 8.55 -1.89 -1.50
N GLY A 71 8.41 -2.42 -2.72
CA GLY A 71 8.87 -1.73 -3.93
C GLY A 71 8.16 -0.40 -4.16
N TYR A 72 6.85 -0.37 -3.91
CA TYR A 72 6.03 0.83 -4.04
C TYR A 72 6.49 1.94 -3.09
N LEU A 73 6.71 1.62 -1.81
CA LEU A 73 7.16 2.59 -0.81
C LEU A 73 8.54 3.14 -1.18
N HIS A 74 9.50 2.28 -1.53
CA HIS A 74 10.81 2.72 -2.01
C HIS A 74 10.74 3.66 -3.22
N GLY A 75 9.81 3.39 -4.15
CA GLY A 75 9.59 4.25 -5.33
C GLY A 75 8.87 5.56 -5.03
N ASN A 76 8.31 5.74 -3.83
CA ASN A 76 7.59 6.94 -3.39
C ASN A 76 8.31 7.69 -2.24
N GLU A 77 9.57 7.36 -1.97
CA GLU A 77 10.41 8.14 -1.06
C GLU A 77 10.60 9.57 -1.61
N PRO A 78 10.44 10.63 -0.79
CA PRO A 78 10.80 11.99 -1.17
C PRO A 78 12.30 12.12 -1.47
N GLU A 79 12.64 13.18 -2.22
CA GLU A 79 14.04 13.49 -2.52
C GLU A 79 14.88 13.61 -1.25
N ARG A 80 16.03 12.93 -1.25
CA ARG A 80 16.96 12.93 -0.13
C ARG A 80 17.79 14.22 -0.13
N PRO A 81 17.88 14.95 0.99
CA PRO A 81 18.77 16.10 1.12
C PRO A 81 20.24 15.76 0.90
N GLU A 82 21.05 16.75 0.50
CA GLU A 82 22.48 16.55 0.18
C GLU A 82 23.37 16.27 1.40
N GLY A 83 22.87 16.44 2.63
CA GLY A 83 23.60 16.11 3.86
C GLY A 83 23.11 16.85 5.11
N GLY A 84 23.87 16.69 6.21
CA GLY A 84 23.66 17.44 7.45
C GLY A 84 22.52 16.92 8.33
N ASP A 85 21.93 17.83 9.11
CA ASP A 85 20.83 17.50 10.04
C ASP A 85 19.56 17.07 9.30
N GLU A 86 19.33 17.65 8.12
CA GLU A 86 18.20 17.33 7.25
C GLU A 86 18.31 15.90 6.69
N ASP A 87 19.51 15.45 6.31
CA ASP A 87 19.75 14.06 5.89
C ASP A 87 19.46 13.06 7.02
N ARG A 88 19.91 13.37 8.25
CA ARG A 88 19.64 12.52 9.41
C ARG A 88 18.15 12.44 9.74
N ARG A 89 17.43 13.56 9.67
CA ARG A 89 15.98 13.58 9.83
C ARG A 89 15.30 12.78 8.73
N TRP A 90 15.71 12.98 7.48
CA TRP A 90 15.15 12.25 6.34
C TRP A 90 15.31 10.73 6.48
N LEU A 91 16.46 10.25 6.95
CA LEU A 91 16.70 8.82 7.21
C LEU A 91 15.73 8.26 8.27
N SER A 92 15.50 9.01 9.35
CA SER A 92 14.53 8.64 10.38
C SER A 92 13.09 8.66 9.85
N ASP A 93 12.74 9.69 9.07
CA ASP A 93 11.41 9.84 8.48
C ASP A 93 11.13 8.74 7.43
N ARG A 94 12.16 8.30 6.69
CA ARG A 94 12.08 7.16 5.77
C ARG A 94 11.74 5.85 6.46
N GLU A 95 12.35 5.57 7.61
CA GLU A 95 12.04 4.36 8.38
C GLU A 95 10.58 4.37 8.85
N ALA A 96 10.10 5.50 9.37
CA ALA A 96 8.69 5.67 9.74
C ALA A 96 7.76 5.51 8.52
N PHE A 97 8.16 6.07 7.37
CA PHE A 97 7.43 5.93 6.12
C PHE A 97 7.32 4.49 5.65
N HIS A 98 8.39 3.68 5.75
CA HIS A 98 8.34 2.27 5.36
C HIS A 98 7.51 1.41 6.32
N ALA A 99 7.45 1.81 7.59
CA ALA A 99 6.62 1.13 8.58
C ALA A 99 5.13 1.50 8.45
N GLY A 100 4.81 2.76 8.15
CA GLY A 100 3.45 3.31 8.23
C GLY A 100 2.79 3.63 6.89
N GLY A 101 3.58 3.95 5.86
CA GLY A 101 3.11 4.42 4.55
C GLY A 101 2.70 5.90 4.51
N ASP A 102 2.95 6.65 5.59
CA ASP A 102 2.70 8.09 5.68
C ASP A 102 4.01 8.83 5.96
N TRP A 103 4.33 9.84 5.15
CA TRP A 103 5.53 10.64 5.38
C TRP A 103 5.29 11.63 6.55
N PRO A 104 6.19 11.68 7.55
CA PRO A 104 6.07 12.63 8.66
C PRO A 104 6.02 14.09 8.18
N ARG A 105 5.11 14.88 8.75
CA ARG A 105 5.04 16.34 8.49
C ARG A 105 5.91 17.11 9.47
#